data_AF-A0A940R2L5-F1
#
_entry.id   AF-A0A940R2L5-F1
#
_cell.length_a   1.000
_cell.length_b   1.000
_cell.length_c   1.000
_cell.angle_alpha   90.00
_cell.angle_beta   90.00
_cell.angle_gamma   90.00
#
_symmetry.space_group_name_H-M   'P 1'
#
loop_
_entity.id
_entity.type
_entity.pdbx_description
1 polymer ?
#
loop_
_entity_poly.entity_id
_entity_poly.type
_entity_poly.pdbx_seq_one_letter_code
_entity_poly.pdbx_strand_id
1 'polypeptide(L)' 'VWKPEFCKHSGRCVTQLPSVFNLQERPWVNMSGADSERIIQQVSRCPTGALTAFHNDDEAKKS' A
#
# COMPACT_ATOMS: atom_id res chain seq x y z
N VAL A 1 -0.45 4.11 -4.57
CA VAL A 1 -1.69 4.13 -5.37
C VAL A 1 -2.38 2.79 -5.30
N TRP A 2 -3.71 2.78 -5.23
CA TRP A 2 -4.54 1.58 -5.13
C TRP A 2 -5.33 1.36 -6.43
N LYS A 3 -5.32 0.13 -6.94
CA LYS A 3 -6.03 -0.31 -8.15
C LYS A 3 -7.00 -1.45 -7.79
N PRO A 4 -8.28 -1.16 -7.54
CA PRO A 4 -9.24 -2.16 -7.03
C PRO A 4 -9.48 -3.31 -8.02
N GLU A 5 -9.41 -3.06 -9.33
CA GLU A 5 -9.59 -4.06 -10.39
C GLU A 5 -8.60 -5.24 -10.31
N PHE A 6 -7.41 -5.01 -9.74
CA PHE A 6 -6.39 -6.05 -9.56
C PHE A 6 -6.48 -6.71 -8.18
N CYS A 7 -7.34 -6.24 -7.27
CA CYS A 7 -7.43 -6.78 -5.92
C CYS A 7 -8.15 -8.12 -5.91
N LYS A 8 -7.41 -9.22 -5.65
CA LYS A 8 -7.98 -10.57 -5.45
C LYS A 8 -8.31 -10.90 -3.99
N HIS A 9 -8.47 -9.89 -3.14
CA HIS A 9 -8.82 -10.03 -1.72
C HIS A 9 -7.94 -11.03 -0.92
N SER A 10 -6.64 -11.07 -1.20
CA SER A 10 -5.69 -11.95 -0.50
C SER A 10 -5.57 -11.69 1.01
N GLY A 11 -6.12 -10.57 1.54
CA GLY A 11 -6.08 -10.23 2.96
C GLY A 11 -4.73 -9.75 3.51
N ARG A 12 -3.63 -9.94 2.79
CA ARG A 12 -2.27 -9.64 3.27
C ARG A 12 -2.07 -8.20 3.76
N CYS A 13 -2.66 -7.22 3.07
CA CYS A 13 -2.56 -5.80 3.43
C CYS A 13 -3.09 -5.56 4.85
N VAL A 14 -4.31 -6.02 5.12
CA VAL A 14 -5.03 -5.82 6.39
C VAL A 14 -4.54 -6.73 7.50
N THR A 15 -4.05 -7.94 7.20
CA THR A 15 -3.56 -8.87 8.23
C THR A 15 -2.14 -8.57 8.68
N GLN A 16 -1.26 -8.11 7.79
CA GLN A 16 0.17 -7.93 8.12
C GLN A 16 0.54 -6.48 8.49
N LEU A 17 -0.30 -5.49 8.15
CA LEU A 17 -0.10 -4.10 8.56
C LEU A 17 -1.43 -3.40 8.88
N PRO A 18 -2.18 -3.88 9.90
CA PRO A 18 -3.51 -3.35 10.25
C PRO A 18 -3.48 -1.89 10.73
N SER A 19 -2.34 -1.39 11.22
CA SER A 19 -2.19 0.02 11.59
C SER A 19 -2.29 0.97 10.39
N VAL A 20 -2.03 0.47 9.19
CA VAL A 20 -2.11 1.22 7.93
C VAL A 20 -3.33 0.82 7.12
N PHE A 21 -3.65 -0.47 7.01
CA PHE A 21 -4.76 -0.96 6.18
C PHE A 21 -5.89 -1.51 7.07
N ASN A 22 -7.00 -0.78 7.15
CA ASN A 22 -8.15 -1.17 7.96
C ASN A 22 -9.47 -0.95 7.21
N LEU A 23 -10.14 -2.06 6.83
CA LEU A 23 -11.41 -2.00 6.10
C LEU A 23 -12.58 -1.46 6.93
N GLN A 24 -12.45 -1.43 8.27
CA GLN A 24 -13.46 -0.90 9.17
C GLN A 24 -13.36 0.64 9.31
N GLU A 25 -12.23 1.23 8.96
CA GLU A 25 -12.01 2.68 9.03
C GLU A 25 -12.27 3.38 7.70
N ARG A 26 -12.54 4.70 7.78
CA ARG A 26 -12.72 5.58 6.64
C ARG A 26 -11.93 6.88 6.90
N PRO A 27 -10.84 7.13 6.15
CA PRO A 27 -10.27 6.31 5.06
C PRO A 27 -9.75 4.96 5.55
N TRP A 28 -9.80 3.94 4.69
CA TRP A 28 -9.33 2.58 5.02
C TRP A 28 -7.80 2.42 4.96
N VAL A 29 -7.11 3.47 4.54
CA VAL A 29 -5.64 3.57 4.49
C VAL A 29 -5.20 4.73 5.38
N ASN A 30 -4.41 4.43 6.40
CA ASN A 30 -3.79 5.40 7.30
C ASN A 30 -2.27 5.44 7.06
N MET A 31 -1.81 6.45 6.30
CA MET A 31 -0.39 6.61 5.99
C MET A 31 0.48 6.99 7.20
N SER A 32 -0.12 7.38 8.32
CA SER A 32 0.58 7.67 9.58
C SER A 32 0.69 6.44 10.49
N GLY A 33 0.14 5.29 10.10
CA GLY A 33 0.11 4.07 10.90
C GLY A 33 1.44 3.30 10.96
N ALA A 34 2.41 3.64 10.12
CA ALA A 34 3.76 3.06 10.10
C ALA A 34 4.72 3.96 9.30
N ASP A 35 6.02 3.72 9.43
CA ASP A 35 7.05 4.38 8.61
C ASP A 35 6.94 4.04 7.12
N SER A 36 7.38 4.96 6.26
CA SER A 36 7.34 4.81 4.80
C SER A 36 7.96 3.50 4.32
N GLU A 37 9.10 3.09 4.88
CA GLU A 37 9.76 1.83 4.51
C GLU A 37 8.87 0.61 4.77
N ARG A 38 8.21 0.56 5.93
CA ARG A 38 7.27 -0.51 6.28
C ARG A 38 6.07 -0.55 5.34
N ILE A 39 5.54 0.63 5.00
CA ILE A 39 4.42 0.75 4.07
C ILE A 39 4.84 0.23 2.68
N ILE A 40 6.00 0.65 2.17
CA ILE A 40 6.53 0.23 0.86
C ILE A 40 6.77 -1.28 0.85
N GLN A 41 7.42 -1.84 1.87
CA GLN A 41 7.64 -3.28 1.99
C GLN A 41 6.32 -4.06 1.97
N GLN A 42 5.30 -3.56 2.65
CA GLN A 42 3.98 -4.18 2.69
C GLN A 42 3.26 -4.09 1.35
N VAL A 43 3.33 -2.94 0.68
CA VAL A 43 2.78 -2.73 -0.66
C VAL A 43 3.42 -3.69 -1.67
N SER A 44 4.75 -3.90 -1.61
CA SER A 44 5.48 -4.86 -2.45
C SER A 44 5.09 -6.33 -2.23
N ARG A 45 4.43 -6.66 -1.11
CA ARG A 45 3.91 -8.02 -0.84
C ARG A 45 2.54 -8.27 -1.47
N CYS A 46 1.94 -7.27 -2.12
CA CYS A 46 0.69 -7.43 -2.84
C CYS A 46 0.92 -8.33 -4.07
N PRO A 47 0.35 -9.55 -4.12
CA PRO A 47 0.68 -10.53 -5.15
C PRO A 47 0.17 -10.15 -6.54
N THR A 48 -0.80 -9.24 -6.61
CA THR A 48 -1.46 -8.84 -7.85
C THR A 48 -1.08 -7.44 -8.31
N GLY A 49 -0.28 -6.70 -7.54
CA GLY A 49 0.02 -5.30 -7.83
C GLY A 49 -1.17 -4.35 -7.65
N ALA A 50 -2.21 -4.76 -6.92
CA ALA A 50 -3.34 -3.90 -6.57
C ALA A 50 -2.94 -2.70 -5.71
N LEU A 51 -1.79 -2.80 -5.02
CA LEU A 51 -1.17 -1.70 -4.30
C LEU A 51 0.18 -1.40 -4.95
N THR A 52 0.46 -0.12 -5.20
CA THR A 52 1.76 0.38 -5.65
C THR A 52 2.21 1.55 -4.78
N ALA A 53 3.51 1.78 -4.68
CA ALA A 53 4.09 2.94 -4.02
C ALA A 53 5.01 3.65 -5.02
N PHE A 54 5.09 4.98 -4.93
CA PHE A 54 6.01 5.79 -5.70
C PHE A 54 6.93 6.51 -4.72
N HIS A 55 8.22 6.53 -5.02
CA HIS A 55 9.14 7.41 -4.31
C HIS A 55 8.99 8.80 -4.92
N ASN A 56 8.90 9.82 -4.09
CA ASN A 56 8.78 11.20 -4.55
C ASN A 56 10.06 11.71 -5.29
N ASP A 57 11.12 10.89 -5.30
CA ASP A 57 12.37 11.10 -6.04
C ASP A 57 12.30 10.59 -7.50
N ASP A 58 11.28 9.80 -7.85
CA ASP A 58 11.13 9.16 -9.18
C ASP A 58 10.79 10.18 -10.29
N GLU A 59 10.31 11.37 -9.93
CA GLU A 59 10.05 12.48 -10.84
C GLU A 59 11.35 13.12 -11.39
N ALA A 60 12.52 12.81 -10.82
CA ALA A 60 13.81 13.39 -11.22
C ALA A 60 14.63 12.54 -12.21
N LYS A 61 14.14 11.36 -12.62
CA LYS A 61 14.87 10.44 -13.52
C LYS A 61 14.08 9.98 -14.76
N LYS A 62 13.20 10.84 -15.29
CA LYS A 62 12.82 10.80 -16.71
C LYS A 62 13.59 11.88 -17.46
N SER A 63 14.88 11.63 -17.69
CA SER A 63 15.73 12.36 -18.65
C SER A 63 16.10 11.45 -19.81
#